data_AF-A0AA42W4S5-F1
#
_entry.id   AF-A0AA42W4S5-F1
#
_cell.length_a   1.000
_cell.length_b   1.000
_cell.length_c   1.000
_cell.angle_alpha   90.00
_cell.angle_beta   90.00
_cell.angle_gamma   90.00
#
_symmetry.space_group_name_H-M   'P 1'
#
loop_
_entity.id
_entity.type
_entity.pdbx_description
1 polymer ?
#
loop_
_entity_poly.entity_id
_entity_poly.type
_entity_poly.pdbx_seq_one_letter_code
_entity_poly.pdbx_strand_id
1 'polypeptide(L)' 'MVGVCPPHVLSLQAAPGWQKKSTLHDADACTGCALCAVRCPFDAIAMRRPQAASPGDHPG' A
#
# COMPACT_ATOMS: atom_id res chain seq x y z
N MET A 1 -8.09 -8.62 -0.04
CA MET A 1 -9.34 -8.75 -0.82
C MET A 1 -9.79 -7.36 -1.25
N VAL A 2 -10.28 -7.23 -2.50
CA VAL A 2 -10.59 -5.95 -3.15
C VAL A 2 -11.48 -5.10 -2.20
N GLY A 3 -11.02 -3.91 -1.79
CA GLY A 3 -11.77 -3.00 -0.91
C GLY A 3 -11.22 -2.76 0.51
N VAL A 4 -10.03 -3.25 0.90
CA VAL A 4 -9.49 -2.98 2.25
C VAL A 4 -9.07 -1.52 2.47
N CYS A 5 -8.81 -0.78 1.40
CA CYS A 5 -8.42 0.62 1.46
C CYS A 5 -9.60 1.47 1.02
N PRO A 6 -10.36 2.11 1.94
CA PRO A 6 -11.49 2.96 1.62
C PRO A 6 -11.18 4.07 0.59
N PRO A 7 -10.00 4.72 0.60
CA PRO A 7 -9.67 5.68 -0.45
C PRO A 7 -9.23 5.03 -1.77
N HIS A 8 -9.31 3.70 -1.92
CA HIS A 8 -8.96 2.96 -3.13
C HIS A 8 -7.53 3.17 -3.66
N VAL A 9 -6.62 3.73 -2.83
CA VAL A 9 -5.23 4.03 -3.23
C VAL A 9 -4.30 2.82 -3.22
N LEU A 10 -4.77 1.66 -2.74
CA LEU A 10 -3.97 0.44 -2.64
C LEU A 10 -4.50 -0.63 -3.59
N SER A 11 -3.64 -1.07 -4.51
CA SER A 11 -3.92 -2.19 -5.41
C SER A 11 -3.16 -3.45 -5.01
N LEU A 12 -3.73 -4.61 -5.34
CA LEU A 12 -3.10 -5.92 -5.17
C LEU A 12 -3.11 -6.65 -6.52
N GLN A 13 -1.94 -6.78 -7.11
CA GLN A 13 -1.74 -7.48 -8.38
C GLN A 13 -1.21 -8.88 -8.11
N ALA A 14 -1.85 -9.89 -8.70
CA ALA A 14 -1.29 -11.24 -8.76
C ALA A 14 -0.46 -11.36 -10.05
N ALA A 15 0.85 -11.42 -9.92
CA ALA A 15 1.76 -11.65 -11.04
C ALA A 15 1.94 -13.17 -11.29
N PRO A 16 2.38 -13.57 -12.51
CA PRO A 16 2.64 -14.97 -12.82
C PRO A 16 3.64 -15.59 -11.82
N GLY A 17 3.35 -16.80 -11.33
CA GLY A 17 4.23 -17.51 -10.40
C GLY A 17 3.97 -17.26 -8.90
N TRP A 18 2.71 -17.08 -8.48
CA TRP A 18 2.32 -16.84 -7.07
C TRP A 18 2.94 -15.57 -6.48
N GLN A 19 3.37 -14.61 -7.30
CA GLN A 19 3.85 -13.33 -6.78
C GLN A 19 2.66 -12.41 -6.51
N LYS A 20 2.44 -12.05 -5.24
CA LYS A 20 1.42 -11.09 -4.83
C LYS A 20 2.10 -9.76 -4.57
N LYS A 21 1.86 -8.77 -5.44
CA LYS A 21 2.42 -7.42 -5.29
C LYS A 21 1.34 -6.47 -4.82
N SER A 22 1.59 -5.76 -3.73
CA SER A 22 0.75 -4.64 -3.30
C SER A 22 1.43 -3.32 -3.68
N THR A 23 0.69 -2.41 -4.31
CA THR A 23 1.20 -1.11 -4.77
C THR A 23 0.30 -0.01 -4.20
N LEU A 24 0.90 0.98 -3.55
CA LEU A 24 0.24 2.21 -3.11
C LEU A 24 0.40 3.25 -4.21
N HIS A 25 -0.71 3.73 -4.77
CA HIS A 25 -0.73 4.65 -5.91
C HIS A 25 -0.71 6.12 -5.50
N ASP A 26 -1.31 6.43 -4.36
CA ASP A 26 -1.38 7.79 -3.82
C ASP A 26 -1.06 7.72 -2.32
N ALA A 27 0.17 8.11 -2.00
CA ALA A 27 0.64 8.13 -0.62
C ALA A 27 0.07 9.31 0.17
N ASP A 28 -0.29 10.41 -0.50
CA ASP A 28 -0.84 11.61 0.14
C ASP A 28 -2.28 11.39 0.59
N ALA A 29 -3.07 10.65 -0.20
CA ALA A 29 -4.41 10.21 0.19
C ALA A 29 -4.41 8.99 1.13
N CYS A 30 -3.24 8.39 1.41
CA CYS A 30 -3.11 7.32 2.39
C CYS A 30 -3.22 7.88 3.82
N THR A 31 -4.29 7.52 4.51
CA THR A 31 -4.54 8.02 5.89
C THR A 31 -3.66 7.37 6.96
N GLY A 32 -2.85 6.37 6.62
CA GLY A 32 -2.04 5.64 7.58
C GLY A 32 -2.81 4.71 8.53
N CYS A 33 -4.10 4.40 8.25
CA CYS A 33 -4.97 3.61 9.14
C CYS A 33 -4.55 2.14 9.39
N ALA A 34 -3.55 1.64 8.67
CA ALA A 34 -2.98 0.28 8.81
C ALA A 34 -3.92 -0.91 8.57
N LEU A 35 -5.19 -0.70 8.18
CA LEU A 35 -6.16 -1.77 7.93
C LEU A 35 -5.68 -2.75 6.85
N CYS A 36 -4.99 -2.24 5.82
CA CYS A 36 -4.42 -3.07 4.76
C CYS A 36 -3.36 -4.06 5.27
N ALA A 37 -2.49 -3.64 6.18
CA ALA A 37 -1.47 -4.50 6.80
C ALA A 37 -2.13 -5.58 7.67
N VAL A 38 -3.07 -5.21 8.55
CA VAL A 38 -3.77 -6.14 9.44
C VAL A 38 -4.55 -7.21 8.67
N ARG A 39 -5.13 -6.85 7.53
CA ARG A 39 -5.97 -7.74 6.72
C ARG A 39 -5.19 -8.51 5.66
N CYS A 40 -3.89 -8.26 5.49
CA CYS A 40 -3.10 -8.94 4.47
C CYS A 40 -2.77 -10.35 4.96
N PRO A 41 -3.32 -11.43 4.35
CA PRO A 41 -3.04 -12.80 4.80
C PRO A 41 -1.63 -13.26 4.42
N PHE A 42 -0.93 -12.48 3.59
CA PHE A 42 0.41 -12.79 3.09
C PHE A 42 1.50 -11.95 3.76
N ASP A 43 1.12 -11.10 4.73
CA ASP A 43 2.01 -10.14 5.39
C ASP A 43 2.84 -9.28 4.41
N ALA A 44 2.27 -8.99 3.24
CA ALA A 44 2.94 -8.30 2.14
C ALA A 44 3.02 -6.77 2.30
N ILE A 45 2.52 -6.22 3.42
CA ILE A 45 2.37 -4.77 3.64
C ILE A 45 2.95 -4.41 4.99
N ALA A 46 4.01 -3.61 4.99
CA ALA A 46 4.63 -3.06 6.20
C ALA A 46 4.30 -1.56 6.36
N MET A 47 3.77 -1.18 7.52
CA MET A 47 3.54 0.23 7.87
C MET A 47 4.81 0.83 8.47
N ARG A 48 5.27 1.94 7.90
CA ARG A 48 6.39 2.73 8.43
C ARG A 48 5.90 4.11 8.83
N ARG A 49 6.44 4.66 9.92
CA ARG A 49 6.29 6.09 10.18
C ARG A 49 6.96 6.85 9.03
N PRO A 50 6.36 7.95 8.54
CA PRO A 50 7.05 8.81 7.60
C PRO A 50 8.34 9.29 8.29
N GLN A 51 9.49 8.82 7.80
CA GLN A 51 10.73 9.53 8.05
C GLN A 51 10.53 10.91 7.41
N ALA A 52 10.87 11.98 8.13
CA ALA A 52 10.70 13.36 7.68
C ALA A 52 11.04 13.45 6.17
N ALA A 53 10.00 13.69 5.36
CA ALA A 53 10.06 13.49 3.93
C ALA A 53 11.21 14.30 3.33
N SER A 54 12.15 13.62 2.66
CA SER A 54 12.95 14.30 1.64
C SER A 54 11.99 14.63 0.50
N PRO A 55 11.80 15.93 0.15
CA PRO A 55 10.92 16.33 -0.94
C PRO A 55 11.53 15.85 -2.26
N GLY A 56 11.06 14.73 -2.80
CA GLY A 56 11.64 14.19 -4.03
C GLY A 56 11.06 12.89 -4.60
N ASP A 57 10.19 12.16 -3.90
CA ASP A 57 9.62 10.90 -4.41
C ASP A 57 8.17 11.11 -4.90
N HIS A 58 7.99 12.00 -5.87
CA HIS A 58 6.78 12.04 -6.71
C HIS A 58 7.20 11.67 -8.13
N PRO A 59 7.00 10.42 -8.60
CA PRO A 59 6.99 10.15 -10.02
C PRO A 59 5.61 10.55 -10.57
N GLY A 60 5.59 11.49 -11.51
CA GLY A 60 4.42 11.81 -12.32
C GLY A 60 4.04 10.71 -13.31
#